data_AF-A0A9D8HPL6-F1
#
_entry.id   AF-A0A9D8HPL6-F1
#
_cell.length_a   1.000
_cell.length_b   1.000
_cell.length_c   1.000
_cell.angle_alpha   90.00
_cell.angle_beta   90.00
_cell.angle_gamma   90.00
#
_symmetry.space_group_name_H-M   'P 1'
#
loop_
_entity.id
_entity.type
_entity.pdbx_description
1 polymer ?
#
loop_
_entity_poly.entity_id
_entity_poly.type
_entity_poly.pdbx_seq_one_letter_code
_entity_poly.pdbx_strand_id
1 'polypeptide(L)'
;MEAKFIGNIYEDLLEYISDLTVIDTHEHLPSLEEKRDKDTDVLKEYLSHYFSRDLISAGLSQRDYQKIVTEKLPISVKWKMVEPYWEVSEYTG
;
A
#
# COMPACT_ATOMS: atom_id res chain seq x y z
N MET A 1 11.37 36.10 -30.29
CA MET A 1 11.82 35.52 -29.01
C MET A 1 11.18 34.15 -28.95
N GLU A 2 11.88 33.12 -29.41
CA GLU A 2 11.35 31.76 -29.46
C GLU A 2 11.48 31.16 -28.06
N ALA A 3 10.35 30.92 -27.40
CA ALA A 3 10.34 30.09 -26.21
C ALA A 3 10.50 28.63 -26.66
N LYS A 4 11.69 28.08 -26.42
CA LYS A 4 11.94 26.64 -26.47
C LYS A 4 11.11 25.95 -25.40
N PHE A 5 9.92 25.47 -25.75
CA PHE A 5 9.30 24.35 -25.04
C PHE A 5 9.86 23.07 -25.65
N ILE A 6 10.94 22.56 -25.06
CA ILE A 6 11.39 21.18 -25.28
C ILE A 6 11.58 20.54 -23.89
N GLY A 7 10.55 20.66 -23.04
CA GLY A 7 10.25 19.64 -22.05
C GLY A 7 9.33 18.62 -22.72
N ASN A 8 9.48 17.34 -22.42
CA ASN A 8 8.50 16.38 -22.93
C ASN A 8 7.17 16.69 -22.22
N ILE A 9 6.12 17.00 -22.98
CA ILE A 9 4.80 17.44 -22.47
C ILE A 9 4.29 16.55 -21.32
N TYR A 10 4.61 15.25 -21.39
CA TYR A 10 4.31 14.31 -20.32
C TYR A 10 4.98 14.68 -18.99
N GLU A 11 6.27 15.03 -19.00
CA GLU A 11 7.04 15.43 -17.81
C GLU A 11 6.50 16.73 -17.22
N ASP A 12 6.21 17.73 -18.06
CA ASP A 12 5.65 19.01 -17.62
C ASP A 12 4.28 18.82 -16.93
N LEU A 13 3.42 17.96 -17.49
CA LEU A 13 2.12 17.63 -16.89
C LEU A 13 2.29 16.81 -15.61
N LEU A 14 3.21 15.84 -15.60
CA LEU A 14 3.48 15.01 -14.42
C LEU A 14 3.99 15.86 -13.27
N GLU A 15 4.91 16.78 -13.53
CA GLU A 15 5.45 17.71 -12.53
C GLU A 15 4.33 18.55 -11.92
N TYR A 16 3.49 19.17 -12.76
CA TYR A 16 2.39 20.01 -12.29
C TYR A 16 1.35 19.21 -11.48
N ILE A 17 0.93 18.04 -11.97
CA ILE A 17 -0.07 17.20 -11.30
C ILE A 17 0.46 16.67 -9.97
N SER A 18 1.75 16.34 -9.90
CA SER A 18 2.39 15.80 -8.68
C SER A 18 2.48 16.82 -7.54
N ASP A 19 2.37 18.12 -7.83
CA ASP A 19 2.32 19.21 -6.83
C ASP A 19 0.89 19.47 -6.29
N LEU A 20 -0.14 18.93 -6.94
CA LEU A 20 -1.52 19.16 -6.53
C LEU A 20 -1.81 18.49 -5.17
N THR A 21 -2.49 19.21 -4.29
CA THR A 21 -3.03 18.64 -3.05
C THR A 21 -3.98 17.50 -3.36
N VAL A 22 -3.70 16.32 -2.80
CA VAL A 22 -4.63 15.17 -2.85
C VAL A 22 -5.84 15.47 -1.98
N ILE A 23 -7.02 15.50 -2.60
CA ILE A 23 -8.30 15.57 -1.90
C ILE A 23 -8.92 14.18 -1.93
N ASP A 24 -8.65 13.39 -0.89
CA ASP A 24 -9.22 12.05 -0.76
C ASP A 24 -10.66 12.12 -0.22
N THR A 25 -11.61 11.67 -1.03
CA THR A 25 -13.05 11.69 -0.70
C THR A 25 -13.55 10.34 -0.22
N HIS A 26 -12.75 9.27 -0.34
CA HIS A 26 -13.13 7.92 0.07
C HIS A 26 -11.91 7.07 0.41
N GLU A 27 -11.65 6.93 1.71
CA GLU A 27 -10.69 5.98 2.25
C GLU A 27 -11.29 5.15 3.39
N HIS A 28 -10.64 4.04 3.70
CA HIS A 28 -10.93 3.23 4.87
C HIS A 28 -9.98 3.49 6.04
N LEU A 29 -9.01 4.39 5.88
CA LEU A 29 -8.07 4.74 6.94
C LEU A 29 -8.73 5.67 7.98
N PRO A 30 -8.18 5.72 9.20
CA PRO A 30 -8.62 6.67 10.21
C PRO A 30 -8.42 8.11 9.71
N SER A 31 -9.47 8.94 9.85
CA SER A 31 -9.47 10.31 9.30
C SER A 31 -8.41 11.26 9.88
N LEU A 32 -7.75 10.88 10.98
CA LEU A 32 -6.73 11.68 11.64
C LEU A 32 -5.67 10.75 12.25
N GLU A 33 -4.41 11.20 12.21
CA GLU A 33 -3.27 10.43 12.72
C GLU A 33 -3.37 10.08 14.20
N GLU A 34 -3.98 10.93 15.03
CA GLU A 34 -4.23 10.62 16.44
C GLU A 34 -5.23 9.48 16.64
N LYS A 35 -6.08 9.19 15.65
CA LYS A 35 -7.04 8.08 15.67
C LYS A 35 -6.44 6.79 15.11
N ARG A 36 -5.26 6.84 14.50
CA ARG A 36 -4.55 5.67 13.98
C ARG A 36 -4.13 4.75 15.12
N ASP A 37 -4.43 3.46 14.98
CA ASP A 37 -3.95 2.42 15.90
C ASP A 37 -2.41 2.50 15.99
N LYS A 38 -1.90 2.66 17.21
CA LYS A 38 -0.45 2.75 17.44
C LYS A 38 0.18 1.38 17.69
N ASP A 39 -0.63 0.36 17.98
CA ASP A 39 -0.21 -1.04 18.08
C ASP A 39 -0.32 -1.73 16.71
N THR A 40 0.32 -1.13 15.71
CA THR A 40 0.27 -1.56 14.31
C THR A 40 1.66 -1.59 13.68
N ASP A 41 1.74 -2.28 12.55
CA ASP A 41 2.87 -2.25 11.63
C ASP A 41 2.35 -2.18 10.19
N VAL A 42 3.25 -1.97 9.23
CA VAL A 42 2.89 -1.80 7.82
C VAL A 42 2.12 -3.01 7.26
N LEU A 43 2.45 -4.23 7.68
CA LEU A 43 1.79 -5.44 7.18
C LEU A 43 0.39 -5.60 7.80
N LYS A 44 0.22 -5.29 9.09
CA LYS A 44 -1.12 -5.26 9.71
C LYS A 44 -2.03 -4.24 9.01
N GLU A 45 -1.51 -3.06 8.68
CA GLU A 45 -2.28 -2.00 8.04
C GLU A 45 -2.61 -2.33 6.57
N TYR A 46 -1.61 -2.70 5.76
CA TYR A 46 -1.80 -3.01 4.33
C TYR A 46 -2.68 -4.24 4.10
N LEU A 47 -2.59 -5.24 4.99
CA LEU A 47 -3.38 -6.46 4.87
C LEU A 47 -4.75 -6.36 5.56
N SER A 48 -5.11 -5.22 6.17
CA SER A 48 -6.41 -5.08 6.82
C SER A 48 -7.59 -5.01 5.84
N HIS A 49 -7.33 -4.77 4.55
CA HIS A 49 -8.33 -4.54 3.52
C HIS A 49 -8.10 -5.41 2.27
N TYR A 50 -8.38 -4.88 1.08
CA TYR A 50 -8.47 -5.64 -0.17
C TYR A 50 -7.19 -6.38 -0.54
N PHE A 51 -6.01 -5.83 -0.23
CA PHE A 51 -4.74 -6.45 -0.59
C PHE A 51 -4.54 -7.85 0.04
N SER A 52 -5.16 -8.14 1.19
CA SER A 52 -5.17 -9.50 1.75
C SER A 52 -5.80 -10.54 0.81
N ARG A 53 -6.74 -10.14 -0.05
CA ARG A 53 -7.42 -11.02 -0.99
C ARG A 53 -6.48 -11.52 -2.08
N ASP A 54 -5.55 -10.70 -2.51
CA ASP A 54 -4.55 -11.07 -3.50
C ASP A 54 -3.63 -12.14 -2.93
N LEU A 55 -3.11 -11.92 -1.72
CA LEU A 55 -2.23 -12.88 -1.06
C LEU A 55 -2.95 -14.20 -0.77
N ILE A 56 -4.20 -14.15 -0.31
CA ILE A 56 -5.01 -15.36 -0.07
C ILE A 56 -5.26 -16.12 -1.38
N SER A 57 -5.55 -15.41 -2.46
CA SER A 57 -5.75 -16.02 -3.79
C SER A 57 -4.46 -16.61 -4.35
N ALA A 58 -3.31 -16.02 -4.03
CA ALA A 58 -1.98 -16.55 -4.30
C ALA A 58 -1.59 -17.75 -3.43
N GLY A 59 -2.38 -18.09 -2.40
CA GLY A 59 -2.22 -19.28 -1.57
C GLY A 59 -1.83 -19.03 -0.12
N LEU A 60 -1.83 -17.77 0.37
CA LEU A 60 -1.66 -17.48 1.78
C LEU A 60 -2.84 -18.08 2.56
N SER A 61 -2.54 -18.92 3.55
CA SER A 61 -3.59 -19.55 4.34
C SER A 61 -4.35 -18.51 5.18
N GLN A 62 -5.66 -18.69 5.33
CA GLN A 62 -6.48 -17.83 6.20
C GLN A 62 -5.94 -17.81 7.65
N ARG A 63 -5.34 -18.92 8.11
CA ARG A 63 -4.72 -19.02 9.43
C ARG A 63 -3.49 -18.12 9.53
N ASP A 64 -2.59 -18.17 8.55
CA ASP A 64 -1.35 -17.39 8.59
C ASP A 64 -1.63 -15.91 8.37
N TYR A 65 -2.59 -15.56 7.51
CA TYR A 65 -3.13 -14.21 7.44
C TYR A 65 -3.58 -13.70 8.82
N GLN A 66 -4.38 -14.48 9.55
CA GLN A 66 -4.84 -14.07 10.88
C GLN A 66 -3.67 -13.85 11.85
N LYS A 67 -2.63 -14.72 11.81
CA LYS A 67 -1.42 -14.50 12.61
C LYS A 67 -0.72 -13.19 12.26
N ILE A 68 -0.55 -12.90 10.97
CA ILE A 68 0.14 -11.69 10.50
C ILE A 68 -0.54 -10.41 11.02
N VAL A 69 -1.88 -10.36 10.99
CA VAL A 69 -2.65 -9.16 11.36
C VAL A 69 -3.01 -9.06 12.85
N THR A 70 -2.94 -10.15 13.61
CA THR A 70 -3.33 -10.16 15.05
C THR A 70 -2.18 -10.37 16.03
N GLU A 71 -1.14 -11.12 15.65
CA GLU A 71 -0.05 -11.46 16.57
C GLU A 71 1.06 -10.39 16.58
N LYS A 72 1.63 -10.15 17.76
CA LYS A 72 2.80 -9.28 17.94
C LYS A 72 4.09 -10.01 17.59
N LEU A 73 4.29 -10.21 16.29
CA LEU A 73 5.52 -10.80 15.75
C LEU A 73 6.46 -9.69 15.23
N PRO A 74 7.79 -9.90 15.27
CA PRO A 74 8.72 -9.00 14.59
C PRO A 74 8.36 -8.86 13.11
N ILE A 75 8.48 -7.63 12.56
CA ILE A 75 8.11 -7.36 11.17
C ILE A 75 8.85 -8.26 10.17
N SER A 76 10.09 -8.62 10.46
CA SER A 76 10.89 -9.55 9.64
C SER A 76 10.33 -10.98 9.62
N VAL A 77 9.68 -11.42 10.69
CA VAL A 77 8.99 -12.72 10.74
C VAL A 77 7.72 -12.66 9.91
N LYS A 78 6.92 -11.60 10.06
CA LYS A 78 5.72 -11.38 9.25
C LYS A 78 6.05 -11.29 7.75
N TRP A 79 7.12 -10.58 7.39
CA TRP A 79 7.58 -10.47 6.01
C TRP A 79 7.88 -11.84 5.39
N LYS A 80 8.64 -12.70 6.08
CA LYS A 80 8.92 -14.06 5.60
C LYS A 80 7.67 -14.90 5.33
N MET A 81 6.55 -14.60 5.99
CA MET A 81 5.27 -15.27 5.75
C MET A 81 4.53 -14.68 4.54
N VAL A 82 4.74 -13.40 4.23
CA VAL A 82 4.06 -12.65 3.16
C VAL A 82 4.81 -12.71 1.83
N GLU A 83 6.14 -12.61 1.88
CA GLU A 83 7.06 -12.50 0.74
C GLU A 83 6.77 -13.48 -0.41
N PRO A 84 6.53 -14.79 -0.17
CA PRO A 84 6.27 -15.73 -1.26
C PRO A 84 4.99 -15.42 -2.05
N TYR A 85 4.02 -14.76 -1.41
CA TYR A 85 2.73 -14.42 -2.01
C TYR A 85 2.74 -13.00 -2.58
N TRP A 86 3.57 -12.12 -2.02
CA TRP A 86 3.75 -10.75 -2.51
C TRP A 86 4.26 -10.75 -3.95
N GLU A 87 5.32 -11.52 -4.25
CA GLU A 87 5.95 -11.53 -5.58
C GLU A 87 4.99 -11.97 -6.69
N VAL A 88 4.12 -12.95 -6.41
CA VAL A 88 3.15 -13.44 -7.40
C VAL A 88 1.90 -12.57 -7.51
N SER A 89 1.69 -11.65 -6.56
CA SER A 89 0.58 -10.69 -6.55
C SER A 89 1.00 -9.28 -7.02
N GLU A 90 2.22 -9.09 -7.51
CA GLU A 90 2.75 -7.75 -7.83
C GLU A 90 1.99 -7.01 -8.95
N TYR A 91 1.19 -7.73 -9.75
CA TYR A 91 0.40 -7.18 -10.87
C TYR A 91 -1.12 -7.30 -10.67
N THR A 92 -1.61 -7.51 -9.44
CA THR A 92 -3.05 -7.75 -9.18
C THR A 92 -3.82 -6.52 -8.65
N GLY A 93 -3.13 -5.38 -8.47
CA GLY A 93 -3.69 -4.13 -7.93
C GLY A 93 -4.28 -3.18 -8.96
#